data_AF-A0A354MCJ9-F1
#
_entry.id   AF-A0A354MCJ9-F1
#
_cell.length_a   1.000
_cell.length_b   1.000
_cell.length_c   1.000
_cell.angle_alpha   90.00
_cell.angle_beta   90.00
_cell.angle_gamma   90.00
#
_symmetry.space_group_name_H-M   'P 1'
#
loop_
_entity.id
_entity.type
_entity.pdbx_description
1 polymer ?
#
loop_
_entity_poly.entity_id
_entity_poly.type
_entity_poly.pdbx_seq_one_letter_code
_entity_poly.pdbx_strand_id
1 'polypeptide(L)'
;MEELNNIDLNLCKSFIAVAKSGSISKAAEMLYVSQPAVSRNIKMLEDRLGCKLFNRTAKGVELTVDAEKLMYYVENAYNTIKTGFKVLNDSNDLLKGEVRIGVPTHICIFLVSDIIEAFNKNYPGIKFSIVNRSTTEMVDMLEKRALDVIIDSYPIDSSREDIVVDDLLEVDNCFVASNKYARLISNNKEISINELSQYPLLLQQAKTSTRKALDNIMGDSLKMFEPNIEVATTEVMLDLVKKGLGIGYFTKMSVMDKLQSNELIEIPIKEELPKTKIGIVYIKEFLTNAPKKFVEIIKEKANMLNILKQKTIRLILLQDCMYNCEFCHKEGIKTKKESLMTPEDIGYMFSVLNNRYGIKTVQLTGGEPLLKENLKEIITNLRKHGANIKITTNGYLLRENMWIGEMIDKLNISLHSFNEKKYESITTVENSYERVVSAINKIRFKYPTLKMSINTTLLKGINNNFASIQELISFASSIKADLKIVEVYPKTSRYFTSIFNIEPLIKQLGYKKIKNSFRKNLYSNGNHNIFLQMCTCSIISEQSNKTELCKENNDLFISQDGRVNLCRATNDTIDLYDSIKERDDNELASKIKKVYEEMGNGCICQVKQ
;
A
#
# COMPACT_ATOMS: atom_id res chain seq x y z
N MET A 1 -51.91 -10.78 -6.74
CA MET A 1 -52.62 -9.73 -5.97
C MET A 1 -53.24 -10.28 -4.69
N GLU A 2 -53.81 -11.50 -4.68
CA GLU A 2 -54.29 -12.14 -3.44
C GLU A 2 -53.23 -12.30 -2.35
N GLU A 3 -51.99 -12.71 -2.69
CA GLU A 3 -50.90 -12.83 -1.70
C GLU A 3 -50.44 -11.48 -1.12
N LEU A 4 -50.53 -10.40 -1.90
CA LEU A 4 -50.17 -9.04 -1.45
C LEU A 4 -51.19 -8.47 -0.44
N ASN A 5 -52.45 -8.88 -0.52
CA ASN A 5 -53.50 -8.50 0.45
C ASN A 5 -53.35 -9.21 1.81
N ASN A 6 -52.54 -10.26 1.91
CA ASN A 6 -52.32 -10.99 3.17
C ASN A 6 -51.24 -10.37 4.06
N ILE A 7 -50.39 -9.48 3.52
CA ILE A 7 -49.28 -8.86 4.26
C ILE A 7 -49.66 -7.43 4.66
N ASP A 8 -49.98 -7.22 5.93
CA ASP A 8 -50.25 -5.89 6.50
C ASP A 8 -49.01 -5.37 7.25
N LEU A 9 -48.37 -4.35 6.69
CA LEU A 9 -47.16 -3.73 7.25
C LEU A 9 -47.38 -3.14 8.65
N ASN A 10 -48.61 -2.78 9.04
CA ASN A 10 -48.90 -2.29 10.38
C ASN A 10 -48.85 -3.40 11.43
N LEU A 11 -49.24 -4.62 11.05
CA LEU A 11 -49.11 -5.81 11.90
C LEU A 11 -47.63 -6.15 12.10
N CYS A 12 -46.85 -6.16 11.02
CA CYS A 12 -45.39 -6.33 11.06
C CYS A 12 -44.70 -5.25 11.91
N LYS A 13 -45.10 -3.98 11.78
CA LYS A 13 -44.57 -2.86 12.59
C LYS A 13 -44.84 -3.06 14.08
N SER A 14 -46.04 -3.53 14.43
CA SER A 14 -46.42 -3.84 15.81
C SER A 14 -45.60 -5.00 16.36
N PHE A 15 -45.42 -6.05 15.57
CA PHE A 15 -44.58 -7.20 15.91
C PHE A 15 -43.13 -6.80 16.21
N ILE A 16 -42.47 -6.04 15.31
CA ILE A 16 -41.10 -5.54 15.53
C ILE A 16 -41.01 -4.71 16.82
N ALA A 17 -41.98 -3.80 17.06
CA ALA A 17 -41.94 -2.92 18.23
C ALA A 17 -42.07 -3.70 19.55
N VAL A 18 -42.95 -4.71 19.60
CA VAL A 18 -43.11 -5.58 20.77
C VAL A 18 -41.86 -6.41 20.99
N ALA A 19 -41.31 -7.00 19.92
CA ALA A 19 -40.08 -7.79 19.99
C ALA A 19 -38.87 -6.99 20.49
N LYS A 20 -38.68 -5.75 20.01
CA LYS A 20 -37.56 -4.89 20.42
C LYS A 20 -37.69 -4.32 21.83
N SER A 21 -38.91 -4.07 22.30
CA SER A 21 -39.15 -3.44 23.60
C SER A 21 -39.36 -4.44 24.74
N GLY A 22 -39.64 -5.72 24.42
CA GLY A 22 -40.00 -6.75 25.40
C GLY A 22 -41.31 -6.47 26.14
N SER A 23 -42.09 -5.47 25.71
CA SER A 23 -43.32 -5.04 26.39
C SER A 23 -44.33 -4.44 25.42
N ILE A 24 -45.58 -4.92 25.49
CA ILE A 24 -46.68 -4.40 24.66
C ILE A 24 -46.98 -2.93 24.99
N SER A 25 -46.88 -2.53 26.27
CA SER A 25 -47.12 -1.14 26.68
C SER A 25 -46.03 -0.21 26.15
N LYS A 26 -44.75 -0.59 26.25
CA LYS A 26 -43.64 0.21 25.68
C LYS A 26 -43.70 0.28 24.16
N ALA A 27 -44.07 -0.82 23.49
CA ALA A 27 -44.27 -0.82 22.05
C ALA A 27 -45.38 0.15 21.62
N ALA A 28 -46.48 0.24 22.39
CA ALA A 28 -47.57 1.16 22.10
C ALA A 28 -47.13 2.63 22.21
N GLU A 29 -46.33 2.96 23.22
CA GLU A 29 -45.69 4.28 23.36
C GLU A 29 -44.76 4.58 22.18
N MET A 30 -43.88 3.64 21.80
CA MET A 30 -42.96 3.81 20.65
C MET A 30 -43.69 4.04 19.32
N LEU A 31 -44.89 3.46 19.17
CA LEU A 31 -45.69 3.55 17.96
C LEU A 31 -46.72 4.68 17.98
N TYR A 32 -46.85 5.41 19.10
CA TYR A 32 -47.87 6.43 19.34
C TYR A 32 -49.31 5.91 19.14
N VAL A 33 -49.60 4.72 19.64
CA VAL A 33 -50.93 4.09 19.61
C VAL A 33 -51.33 3.55 20.98
N SER A 34 -52.59 3.13 21.12
CA SER A 34 -53.04 2.53 22.38
C SER A 34 -52.55 1.08 22.54
N GLN A 35 -52.31 0.65 23.78
CA GLN A 35 -51.92 -0.74 24.08
C GLN A 35 -52.91 -1.79 23.53
N PRO A 36 -54.25 -1.60 23.58
CA PRO A 36 -55.19 -2.51 22.94
C PRO A 36 -55.04 -2.58 21.42
N ALA A 37 -54.59 -1.51 20.75
CA ALA A 37 -54.32 -1.54 19.32
C ALA A 37 -53.13 -2.44 18.99
N VAL A 38 -52.01 -2.32 19.71
CA VAL A 38 -50.84 -3.20 19.54
C VAL A 38 -51.21 -4.65 19.84
N SER A 39 -51.90 -4.91 20.95
CA SER A 39 -52.34 -6.27 21.33
C SER A 39 -53.22 -6.91 20.26
N ARG A 40 -54.17 -6.14 19.68
CA ARG A 40 -55.00 -6.61 18.56
C ARG A 40 -54.17 -6.89 17.32
N ASN A 41 -53.21 -6.04 16.97
CA ASN A 41 -52.35 -6.25 15.82
C ASN A 41 -51.50 -7.53 15.95
N ILE A 42 -50.92 -7.76 17.14
CA ILE A 42 -50.19 -9.02 17.40
C ILE A 42 -51.11 -10.22 17.27
N LYS A 43 -52.30 -10.17 17.88
CA LYS A 43 -53.26 -11.27 17.81
C LYS A 43 -53.70 -11.55 16.36
N MET A 44 -54.00 -10.51 15.58
CA MET A 44 -54.34 -10.66 14.16
C MET A 44 -53.19 -11.29 13.35
N LEU A 45 -51.94 -10.93 13.66
CA LEU A 45 -50.78 -11.53 12.99
C LEU A 45 -50.63 -13.01 13.37
N GLU A 46 -50.77 -13.35 14.66
CA GLU A 46 -50.77 -14.74 15.14
C GLU A 46 -51.89 -15.57 14.51
N ASP A 47 -53.10 -15.02 14.44
CA ASP A 47 -54.27 -15.70 13.86
C ASP A 47 -54.08 -15.94 12.35
N ARG A 48 -53.44 -15.01 11.63
CA ARG A 48 -53.11 -15.17 10.20
C ARG A 48 -52.02 -16.22 9.94
N LEU A 49 -51.04 -16.31 10.83
CA LEU A 49 -49.91 -17.24 10.70
C LEU A 49 -50.20 -18.61 11.32
N GLY A 50 -51.27 -18.73 12.12
CA GLY A 50 -51.65 -19.98 12.79
C GLY A 50 -50.72 -20.37 13.94
N CYS A 51 -49.85 -19.47 14.42
CA CYS A 51 -48.90 -19.74 15.49
C CYS A 51 -48.79 -18.57 16.48
N LYS A 52 -48.28 -18.86 17.69
CA LYS A 52 -47.97 -17.83 18.69
C LYS A 52 -46.60 -17.23 18.42
N LEU A 53 -46.52 -15.90 18.49
CA LEU A 53 -45.29 -15.16 18.26
C LEU A 53 -44.61 -14.74 19.57
N PHE A 54 -45.36 -14.66 20.66
CA PHE A 54 -44.82 -14.26 21.96
C PHE A 54 -45.22 -15.19 23.10
N ASN A 55 -44.26 -15.49 23.96
CA ASN A 55 -44.48 -16.07 25.28
C ASN A 55 -44.62 -14.95 26.31
N ARG A 56 -45.66 -15.02 27.15
CA ARG A 56 -45.81 -14.10 28.29
C ARG A 56 -44.96 -14.57 29.45
N THR A 57 -44.13 -13.69 29.99
CA THR A 57 -43.29 -13.96 31.16
C THR A 57 -43.60 -12.96 32.28
N ALA A 58 -43.16 -13.24 33.50
CA ALA A 58 -43.33 -12.32 34.63
C ALA A 58 -42.63 -10.96 34.43
N LYS A 59 -41.69 -10.87 33.47
CA LYS A 59 -40.93 -9.64 33.16
C LYS A 59 -41.37 -8.95 31.86
N GLY A 60 -42.32 -9.52 31.10
CA GLY A 60 -42.77 -8.95 29.84
C GLY A 60 -43.17 -10.02 28.82
N VAL A 61 -42.66 -9.88 27.59
CA VAL A 61 -42.88 -10.84 26.51
C VAL A 61 -41.56 -11.22 25.84
N GLU A 62 -41.44 -12.48 25.45
CA GLU A 62 -40.29 -13.06 24.75
C GLU A 62 -40.73 -13.71 23.43
N LEU A 63 -39.85 -13.73 22.43
CA LEU A 63 -40.15 -14.34 21.13
C LEU A 63 -40.28 -15.87 21.26
N THR A 64 -41.18 -16.46 20.47
CA THR A 64 -41.17 -17.90 20.21
C THR A 64 -40.13 -18.25 19.13
N VAL A 65 -39.79 -19.53 18.98
CA VAL A 65 -38.87 -19.99 17.92
C VAL A 65 -39.37 -19.60 16.52
N ASP A 66 -40.67 -19.68 16.28
CA ASP A 66 -41.26 -19.27 15.00
C ASP A 66 -41.24 -17.75 14.81
N ALA A 67 -41.34 -17.00 15.92
CA ALA A 67 -41.21 -15.55 15.89
C ALA A 67 -39.79 -15.09 15.63
N GLU A 68 -38.76 -15.79 16.12
CA GLU A 68 -37.37 -15.49 15.78
C GLU A 68 -37.11 -15.64 14.27
N LYS A 69 -37.66 -16.69 13.65
CA LYS A 69 -37.61 -16.86 12.19
C LYS A 69 -38.34 -15.73 11.46
N LEU A 70 -39.56 -15.39 11.91
CA LEU A 70 -40.33 -14.30 11.30
C LEU A 70 -39.63 -12.94 11.44
N MET A 71 -39.01 -12.69 12.60
CA MET A 71 -38.28 -11.47 12.91
C MET A 71 -37.17 -11.20 11.90
N TYR A 72 -36.43 -12.25 11.51
CA TYR A 72 -35.41 -12.15 10.47
C TYR A 72 -35.97 -11.57 9.15
N TYR A 73 -37.07 -12.13 8.63
CA TYR A 73 -37.65 -11.68 7.36
C TYR A 73 -38.31 -10.30 7.46
N VAL A 74 -39.06 -10.06 8.54
CA VAL A 74 -39.83 -8.84 8.72
C VAL A 74 -38.91 -7.63 8.97
N GLU A 75 -37.82 -7.80 9.72
CA GLU A 75 -36.82 -6.75 9.91
C GLU A 75 -36.10 -6.41 8.59
N ASN A 76 -35.73 -7.43 7.80
CA ASN A 76 -35.10 -7.24 6.49
C ASN A 76 -36.02 -6.48 5.52
N ALA A 77 -37.30 -6.87 5.44
CA ALA A 77 -38.28 -6.20 4.60
C ALA A 77 -38.48 -4.74 5.05
N TYR A 78 -38.63 -4.51 6.35
CA TYR A 78 -38.82 -3.17 6.90
C TYR A 78 -37.61 -2.26 6.63
N ASN A 79 -36.39 -2.74 6.87
CA ASN A 79 -35.19 -1.96 6.60
C ASN A 79 -34.99 -1.71 5.10
N THR A 80 -35.37 -2.66 4.23
CA THR A 80 -35.33 -2.48 2.77
C THR A 80 -36.27 -1.37 2.32
N ILE A 81 -37.52 -1.39 2.78
CA ILE A 81 -38.51 -0.33 2.50
C ILE A 81 -38.00 1.03 3.01
N LYS A 82 -37.46 1.06 4.24
CA LYS A 82 -36.87 2.27 4.84
C LYS A 82 -35.70 2.81 4.00
N THR A 83 -34.83 1.94 3.49
CA THR A 83 -33.74 2.33 2.59
C THR A 83 -34.28 2.87 1.28
N GLY A 84 -35.31 2.26 0.69
CA GLY A 84 -35.98 2.79 -0.51
C GLY A 84 -36.49 4.22 -0.32
N PHE A 85 -37.15 4.50 0.80
CA PHE A 85 -37.56 5.87 1.13
C PHE A 85 -36.38 6.82 1.34
N LYS A 86 -35.28 6.36 1.95
CA LYS A 86 -34.07 7.17 2.11
C LYS A 86 -33.45 7.52 0.75
N VAL A 87 -33.33 6.55 -0.16
CA VAL A 87 -32.78 6.75 -1.51
C VAL A 87 -33.57 7.80 -2.29
N LEU A 88 -34.90 7.81 -2.15
CA LEU A 88 -35.77 8.78 -2.83
C LEU A 88 -35.77 10.18 -2.20
N ASN A 89 -35.56 10.27 -0.88
CA ASN A 89 -35.50 11.54 -0.14
C ASN A 89 -34.09 12.12 -0.04
N ASP A 90 -33.08 11.42 -0.58
CA ASP A 90 -31.69 11.84 -0.51
C ASP A 90 -31.49 13.02 -1.47
N SER A 91 -31.12 14.18 -0.93
CA SER A 91 -30.70 15.30 -1.77
C SER A 91 -29.30 15.02 -2.30
N ASN A 92 -29.02 15.43 -3.55
CA ASN A 92 -27.70 15.28 -4.16
C ASN A 92 -26.60 16.08 -3.42
N ASP A 93 -26.97 17.03 -2.57
CA ASP A 93 -26.05 17.97 -1.94
C ASP A 93 -25.33 17.43 -0.69
N LEU A 94 -25.55 16.15 -0.31
CA LEU A 94 -24.90 15.50 0.85
C LEU A 94 -25.02 16.31 2.17
N LEU A 95 -26.08 17.10 2.32
CA LEU A 95 -26.26 18.04 3.44
C LEU A 95 -26.56 17.33 4.77
N LYS A 96 -27.20 16.15 4.72
CA LYS A 96 -27.60 15.35 5.88
C LYS A 96 -27.61 13.87 5.51
N GLY A 97 -27.27 13.00 6.44
CA GLY A 97 -27.23 11.56 6.20
C GLY A 97 -26.52 10.80 7.30
N GLU A 98 -26.39 9.49 7.11
CA GLU A 98 -25.74 8.58 8.05
C GLU A 98 -24.94 7.54 7.27
N VAL A 99 -23.74 7.21 7.75
CA VAL A 99 -22.92 6.11 7.26
C VAL A 99 -22.65 5.14 8.42
N ARG A 100 -23.11 3.90 8.29
CA ARG A 100 -22.96 2.86 9.32
C ARG A 100 -21.90 1.85 8.88
N ILE A 101 -20.80 1.80 9.61
CA ILE A 101 -19.57 1.09 9.23
C ILE A 101 -19.30 -0.02 10.24
N GLY A 102 -19.21 -1.26 9.75
CA GLY A 102 -18.62 -2.38 10.50
C GLY A 102 -17.12 -2.41 10.29
N VAL A 103 -16.31 -2.27 11.34
CA VAL A 103 -14.84 -2.30 11.20
C VAL A 103 -14.16 -2.70 12.52
N PRO A 104 -13.15 -3.60 12.48
CA PRO A 104 -12.32 -3.86 13.64
C PRO A 104 -11.57 -2.61 14.10
N THR A 105 -11.46 -2.39 15.42
CA THR A 105 -10.87 -1.17 15.99
C THR A 105 -9.50 -0.82 15.40
N HIS A 106 -8.62 -1.81 15.22
CA HIS A 106 -7.28 -1.57 14.68
C HIS A 106 -7.30 -1.05 13.24
N ILE A 107 -8.17 -1.56 12.37
CA ILE A 107 -8.36 -1.04 11.00
C ILE A 107 -8.99 0.36 11.03
N CYS A 108 -9.91 0.59 11.98
CA CYS A 108 -10.53 1.89 12.15
C CYS A 108 -9.48 2.97 12.45
N ILE A 109 -8.50 2.67 13.31
CA ILE A 109 -7.47 3.61 13.76
C ILE A 109 -6.50 4.01 12.64
N PHE A 110 -6.02 3.07 11.81
CA PHE A 110 -4.98 3.42 10.82
C PHE A 110 -5.54 3.78 9.43
N LEU A 111 -6.82 3.51 9.15
CA LEU A 111 -7.41 3.72 7.82
C LEU A 111 -8.68 4.57 7.85
N VAL A 112 -9.68 4.16 8.65
CA VAL A 112 -11.03 4.75 8.56
C VAL A 112 -11.12 6.12 9.22
N SER A 113 -10.40 6.35 10.32
CA SER A 113 -10.42 7.63 11.05
C SER A 113 -10.01 8.81 10.17
N ASP A 114 -8.91 8.69 9.41
CA ASP A 114 -8.42 9.73 8.50
C ASP A 114 -9.46 10.05 7.41
N ILE A 115 -10.19 9.03 6.97
CA ILE A 115 -11.25 9.18 5.96
C ILE A 115 -12.44 9.91 6.57
N ILE A 116 -12.87 9.54 7.77
CA ILE A 116 -13.97 10.21 8.48
C ILE A 116 -13.61 11.68 8.76
N GLU A 117 -12.39 11.99 9.15
CA GLU A 117 -11.93 13.36 9.35
C GLU A 117 -12.05 14.18 8.06
N ALA A 118 -11.48 13.67 6.96
CA ALA A 118 -11.56 14.33 5.66
C ALA A 118 -13.02 14.46 5.16
N PHE A 119 -13.85 13.45 5.42
CA PHE A 119 -15.25 13.43 5.03
C PHE A 119 -16.05 14.47 5.83
N ASN A 120 -15.87 14.54 7.15
CA ASN A 120 -16.57 15.48 8.02
C ASN A 120 -16.20 16.94 7.70
N LYS A 121 -14.94 17.20 7.31
CA LYS A 121 -14.50 18.52 6.85
C LYS A 121 -15.26 19.00 5.60
N ASN A 122 -15.56 18.09 4.68
CA ASN A 122 -16.25 18.40 3.42
C ASN A 122 -17.79 18.27 3.54
N TYR A 123 -18.27 17.45 4.48
CA TYR A 123 -19.69 17.08 4.63
C TYR A 123 -20.10 17.05 6.13
N PRO A 124 -20.11 18.20 6.83
CA PRO A 124 -20.29 18.26 8.29
C PRO A 124 -21.67 17.81 8.81
N GLY A 125 -22.66 17.69 7.92
CA GLY A 125 -24.01 17.23 8.27
C GLY A 125 -24.18 15.71 8.25
N ILE A 126 -23.15 14.95 7.88
CA ILE A 126 -23.19 13.49 7.81
C ILE A 126 -22.78 12.87 9.15
N LYS A 127 -23.60 11.95 9.66
CA LYS A 127 -23.31 11.20 10.88
C LYS A 127 -22.62 9.88 10.57
N PHE A 128 -21.70 9.47 11.44
CA PHE A 128 -21.06 8.17 11.35
C PHE A 128 -21.45 7.29 12.54
N SER A 129 -21.73 6.02 12.27
CA SER A 129 -21.93 4.99 13.29
C SER A 129 -20.91 3.88 13.03
N ILE A 130 -20.08 3.57 14.03
CA ILE A 130 -19.00 2.60 13.91
C ILE A 130 -19.29 1.42 14.83
N VAL A 131 -19.26 0.21 14.27
CA VAL A 131 -19.55 -1.04 14.98
C VAL A 131 -18.37 -2.00 14.84
N ASN A 132 -17.89 -2.54 15.96
CA ASN A 132 -16.90 -3.63 15.97
C ASN A 132 -17.55 -4.90 16.52
N ARG A 133 -17.65 -5.94 15.69
CA ARG A 133 -18.19 -7.27 15.98
C ARG A 133 -17.36 -8.32 15.21
N SER A 134 -17.65 -9.60 15.39
CA SER A 134 -17.03 -10.62 14.54
C SER A 134 -17.43 -10.41 13.07
N THR A 135 -16.56 -10.82 12.13
CA THR A 135 -16.82 -10.69 10.68
C THR A 135 -18.17 -11.29 10.28
N THR A 136 -18.51 -12.46 10.80
CA THR A 136 -19.80 -13.14 10.56
C THR A 136 -20.99 -12.32 11.06
N GLU A 137 -20.91 -11.74 12.27
CA GLU A 137 -21.98 -10.88 12.79
C GLU A 137 -22.11 -9.58 11.98
N MET A 138 -20.99 -9.00 11.53
CA MET A 138 -21.03 -7.81 10.68
C MET A 138 -21.67 -8.10 9.32
N VAL A 139 -21.37 -9.25 8.71
CA VAL A 139 -22.03 -9.71 7.47
C VAL A 139 -23.54 -9.85 7.69
N ASP A 140 -23.97 -10.54 8.76
CA ASP A 140 -25.39 -10.64 9.11
C ASP A 140 -26.05 -9.26 9.28
N MET A 141 -25.36 -8.32 9.92
CA MET A 141 -25.85 -6.95 10.09
C MET A 141 -25.95 -6.18 8.76
N LEU A 142 -25.02 -6.40 7.82
CA LEU A 142 -25.09 -5.82 6.48
C LEU A 142 -26.27 -6.39 5.69
N GLU A 143 -26.48 -7.71 5.75
CA GLU A 143 -27.61 -8.39 5.12
C GLU A 143 -28.95 -7.92 5.66
N LYS A 144 -29.00 -7.69 6.98
CA LYS A 144 -30.14 -7.10 7.70
C LYS A 144 -30.26 -5.58 7.52
N ARG A 145 -29.39 -4.95 6.73
CA ARG A 145 -29.35 -3.50 6.48
C ARG A 145 -29.15 -2.66 7.74
N ALA A 146 -28.59 -3.24 8.80
CA ALA A 146 -28.16 -2.53 10.00
C ALA A 146 -26.81 -1.82 9.79
N LEU A 147 -25.98 -2.31 8.87
CA LEU A 147 -24.77 -1.65 8.37
C LEU A 147 -24.93 -1.26 6.89
N ASP A 148 -24.14 -0.29 6.45
CA ASP A 148 -24.04 0.11 5.05
C ASP A 148 -22.78 -0.45 4.39
N VAL A 149 -21.67 -0.51 5.16
CA VAL A 149 -20.35 -0.94 4.69
C VAL A 149 -19.64 -1.74 5.79
N ILE A 150 -18.89 -2.77 5.43
CA ILE A 150 -17.93 -3.46 6.30
C ILE A 150 -16.52 -3.25 5.74
N ILE A 151 -15.55 -3.01 6.61
CA ILE A 151 -14.13 -3.00 6.27
C ILE A 151 -13.45 -3.97 7.22
N ASP A 152 -12.97 -5.10 6.69
CA ASP A 152 -12.39 -6.16 7.51
C ASP A 152 -11.27 -6.88 6.76
N SER A 153 -10.52 -7.68 7.49
CA SER A 153 -9.53 -8.61 7.00
C SER A 153 -10.15 -9.89 6.44
N TYR A 154 -9.54 -10.47 5.40
CA TYR A 154 -9.96 -11.74 4.83
C TYR A 154 -9.71 -12.93 5.77
N PRO A 155 -10.51 -14.02 5.70
CA PRO A 155 -11.63 -14.23 4.76
C PRO A 155 -12.91 -13.50 5.18
N ILE A 156 -13.67 -13.02 4.20
CA ILE A 156 -15.01 -12.46 4.40
C ILE A 156 -15.98 -13.26 3.53
N ASP A 157 -16.66 -14.21 4.15
CA ASP A 157 -17.58 -15.11 3.46
C ASP A 157 -18.99 -14.53 3.47
N SER A 158 -19.68 -14.58 2.32
CA SER A 158 -21.12 -14.36 2.22
C SER A 158 -21.73 -15.30 1.20
N SER A 159 -22.94 -15.78 1.48
CA SER A 159 -23.71 -16.64 0.57
C SER A 159 -24.54 -15.86 -0.46
N ARG A 160 -24.52 -14.52 -0.43
CA ARG A 160 -25.34 -13.69 -1.32
C ARG A 160 -24.58 -13.18 -2.53
N GLU A 161 -25.21 -13.26 -3.70
CA GLU A 161 -24.64 -12.79 -4.97
C GLU A 161 -24.64 -11.25 -5.12
N ASP A 162 -25.50 -10.52 -4.40
CA ASP A 162 -25.59 -9.06 -4.48
C ASP A 162 -24.59 -8.32 -3.57
N ILE A 163 -23.87 -9.06 -2.71
CA ILE A 163 -22.79 -8.52 -1.89
C ILE A 163 -21.55 -8.33 -2.76
N VAL A 164 -21.06 -7.09 -2.80
CA VAL A 164 -19.78 -6.75 -3.40
C VAL A 164 -18.69 -6.88 -2.35
N VAL A 165 -17.64 -7.62 -2.68
CA VAL A 165 -16.41 -7.73 -1.88
C VAL A 165 -15.25 -7.24 -2.75
N ASP A 166 -14.67 -6.10 -2.41
CA ASP A 166 -13.53 -5.53 -3.15
C ASP A 166 -12.27 -5.48 -2.27
N ASP A 167 -11.12 -5.77 -2.86
CA ASP A 167 -9.83 -5.58 -2.21
C ASP A 167 -9.52 -4.09 -2.01
N LEU A 168 -9.11 -3.70 -0.79
CA LEU A 168 -8.61 -2.37 -0.51
C LEU A 168 -7.07 -2.36 -0.43
N LEU A 169 -6.52 -3.08 0.54
CA LEU A 169 -5.11 -2.97 0.91
C LEU A 169 -4.53 -4.32 1.30
N GLU A 170 -3.23 -4.45 1.09
CA GLU A 170 -2.42 -5.51 1.68
C GLU A 170 -1.41 -4.88 2.65
N VAL A 171 -1.52 -5.22 3.93
CA VAL A 171 -0.71 -4.62 5.00
C VAL A 171 0.26 -5.63 5.59
N ASP A 172 1.44 -5.15 5.97
CA ASP A 172 2.47 -5.97 6.59
C ASP A 172 2.15 -6.18 8.09
N ASN A 173 2.51 -7.34 8.63
CA ASN A 173 2.45 -7.64 10.06
C ASN A 173 3.85 -7.60 10.68
N CYS A 174 3.94 -7.40 12.00
CA CYS A 174 5.19 -7.39 12.74
C CYS A 174 5.03 -7.92 14.17
N PHE A 175 6.15 -8.32 14.76
CA PHE A 175 6.26 -8.55 16.20
C PHE A 175 6.81 -7.30 16.86
N VAL A 176 6.23 -6.91 17.99
CA VAL A 176 6.66 -5.73 18.76
C VAL A 176 6.75 -6.06 20.25
N ALA A 177 7.66 -5.38 20.94
CA ALA A 177 7.88 -5.52 22.36
C ALA A 177 8.12 -4.16 23.01
N SER A 178 8.03 -4.07 24.34
CA SER A 178 8.51 -2.88 25.04
C SER A 178 10.04 -2.83 25.08
N ASN A 179 10.59 -1.68 25.46
CA ASN A 179 12.03 -1.48 25.62
C ASN A 179 12.72 -2.45 26.59
N LYS A 180 11.98 -3.18 27.44
CA LYS A 180 12.52 -4.28 28.26
C LYS A 180 13.23 -5.35 27.41
N TYR A 181 12.80 -5.53 26.18
CA TYR A 181 13.35 -6.50 25.23
C TYR A 181 14.39 -5.90 24.27
N ALA A 182 14.86 -4.67 24.48
CA ALA A 182 15.84 -4.01 23.60
C ALA A 182 17.15 -4.80 23.41
N ARG A 183 17.50 -5.66 24.37
CA ARG A 183 18.66 -6.57 24.23
C ARG A 183 18.49 -7.59 23.11
N LEU A 184 17.26 -7.97 22.76
CA LEU A 184 16.99 -8.93 21.67
C LEU A 184 17.36 -8.38 20.30
N ILE A 185 17.24 -7.06 20.13
CA ILE A 185 17.56 -6.38 18.88
C ILE A 185 18.99 -5.80 18.87
N SER A 186 19.79 -6.09 19.90
CA SER A 186 21.17 -5.64 19.98
C SER A 186 21.97 -6.25 18.82
N ASN A 187 22.65 -5.41 18.05
CA ASN A 187 23.38 -5.75 16.81
C ASN A 187 22.52 -6.05 15.57
N ASN A 188 21.23 -5.67 15.54
CA ASN A 188 20.33 -5.87 14.39
C ASN A 188 20.29 -7.32 13.86
N LYS A 189 20.47 -8.30 14.75
CA LYS A 189 20.38 -9.71 14.37
C LYS A 189 18.91 -10.08 14.18
N GLU A 190 18.57 -10.58 12.99
CA GLU A 190 17.26 -11.19 12.74
C GLU A 190 17.07 -12.42 13.63
N ILE A 191 15.90 -12.52 14.26
CA ILE A 191 15.50 -13.61 15.15
C ILE A 191 14.62 -14.57 14.36
N SER A 192 14.89 -15.86 14.44
CA SER A 192 14.00 -16.86 13.86
C SER A 192 12.73 -17.01 14.68
N ILE A 193 11.64 -17.42 14.06
CA ILE A 193 10.38 -17.76 14.74
C ILE A 193 10.62 -18.76 15.89
N ASN A 194 11.49 -19.76 15.70
CA ASN A 194 11.82 -20.74 16.74
C ASN A 194 12.60 -20.17 17.94
N GLU A 195 13.43 -19.15 17.73
CA GLU A 195 14.07 -18.42 18.83
C GLU A 195 13.05 -17.51 19.53
N LEU A 196 12.14 -16.91 18.77
CA LEU A 196 11.09 -16.03 19.29
C LEU A 196 10.14 -16.78 20.24
N SER A 197 9.85 -18.06 19.97
CA SER A 197 8.99 -18.91 20.80
C SER A 197 9.52 -19.17 22.21
N GLN A 198 10.78 -18.83 22.48
CA GLN A 198 11.40 -18.94 23.81
C GLN A 198 11.03 -17.77 24.73
N TYR A 199 10.38 -16.73 24.20
CA TYR A 199 9.94 -15.57 24.94
C TYR A 199 8.42 -15.58 25.16
N PRO A 200 7.91 -14.88 26.18
CA PRO A 200 6.47 -14.78 26.38
C PRO A 200 5.80 -14.12 25.17
N LEU A 201 4.84 -14.81 24.56
CA LEU A 201 4.13 -14.31 23.37
C LEU A 201 2.70 -13.90 23.69
N LEU A 202 2.28 -12.80 23.07
CA LEU A 202 0.93 -12.23 23.15
C LEU A 202 0.31 -12.29 21.75
N LEU A 203 -0.62 -13.22 21.56
CA LEU A 203 -1.25 -13.46 20.25
C LEU A 203 -2.76 -13.21 20.32
N GLN A 204 -3.34 -12.91 19.16
CA GLN A 204 -4.80 -12.89 19.03
C GLN A 204 -5.37 -14.30 19.19
N GLN A 205 -6.67 -14.37 19.52
CA GLN A 205 -7.42 -15.62 19.53
C GLN A 205 -7.28 -16.39 18.20
N ALA A 206 -7.15 -17.72 18.30
CA ALA A 206 -6.96 -18.65 17.17
C ALA A 206 -7.99 -18.49 16.04
N LYS A 207 -9.20 -18.02 16.35
CA LYS A 207 -10.26 -17.83 15.36
C LYS A 207 -10.07 -16.62 14.43
N THR A 208 -9.22 -15.66 14.80
CA THR A 208 -9.01 -14.44 14.01
C THR A 208 -8.26 -14.74 12.71
N SER A 209 -8.58 -14.00 11.65
CA SER A 209 -7.91 -14.06 10.34
C SER A 209 -6.39 -13.90 10.45
N THR A 210 -5.95 -12.87 11.17
CA THR A 210 -4.52 -12.56 11.40
C THR A 210 -3.80 -13.71 12.08
N ARG A 211 -4.43 -14.37 13.07
CA ARG A 211 -3.86 -15.53 13.74
C ARG A 211 -3.82 -16.76 12.83
N LYS A 212 -4.91 -17.08 12.13
CA LYS A 212 -4.94 -18.19 11.15
C LYS A 212 -3.87 -18.05 10.07
N ALA A 213 -3.66 -16.83 9.56
CA ALA A 213 -2.63 -16.55 8.56
C ALA A 213 -1.22 -16.80 9.11
N LEU A 214 -0.95 -16.37 10.36
CA LEU A 214 0.28 -16.71 11.06
C LEU A 214 0.42 -18.23 11.23
N ASP A 215 -0.65 -18.89 11.66
CA ASP A 215 -0.66 -20.32 11.94
C ASP A 215 -0.32 -21.18 10.71
N ASN A 216 -0.88 -20.82 9.56
CA ASN A 216 -0.60 -21.50 8.30
C ASN A 216 0.87 -21.42 7.87
N ILE A 217 1.55 -20.30 8.16
CA ILE A 217 2.97 -20.14 7.81
C ILE A 217 3.87 -20.90 8.76
N MET A 218 3.57 -20.92 10.06
CA MET A 218 4.45 -21.62 11.00
C MET A 218 4.24 -23.15 11.00
N GLY A 219 3.10 -23.64 10.49
CA GLY A 219 2.81 -25.07 10.39
C GLY A 219 2.92 -25.79 11.73
N ASP A 220 3.57 -26.96 11.78
CA ASP A 220 3.79 -27.71 13.03
C ASP A 220 4.72 -26.99 14.03
N SER A 221 5.47 -25.97 13.61
CA SER A 221 6.32 -25.17 14.52
C SER A 221 5.50 -24.44 15.57
N LEU A 222 4.22 -24.17 15.28
CA LEU A 222 3.30 -23.51 16.21
C LEU A 222 2.76 -24.43 17.30
N LYS A 223 2.92 -25.77 17.20
CA LYS A 223 2.63 -26.67 18.35
C LYS A 223 3.59 -26.43 19.52
N MET A 224 4.69 -25.69 19.32
CA MET A 224 5.58 -25.18 20.37
C MET A 224 5.25 -23.73 20.81
N PHE A 225 4.20 -23.10 20.25
CA PHE A 225 3.75 -21.73 20.47
C PHE A 225 2.42 -21.70 21.24
N GLU A 226 2.42 -22.12 22.52
CA GLU A 226 1.30 -21.76 23.39
C GLU A 226 1.48 -20.30 23.84
N PRO A 227 0.58 -19.37 23.45
CA PRO A 227 0.68 -17.99 23.90
C PRO A 227 0.49 -17.95 25.42
N ASN A 228 1.38 -17.24 26.12
CA ASN A 228 1.28 -17.08 27.58
C ASN A 228 0.00 -16.33 27.96
N ILE A 229 -0.50 -15.46 27.07
CA ILE A 229 -1.77 -14.76 27.21
C ILE A 229 -2.43 -14.67 25.84
N GLU A 230 -3.64 -15.22 25.72
CA GLU A 230 -4.52 -14.96 24.58
C GLU A 230 -5.41 -13.76 24.86
N VAL A 231 -5.50 -12.87 23.88
CA VAL A 231 -6.23 -11.62 24.04
C VAL A 231 -7.30 -11.47 22.97
N ALA A 232 -8.49 -11.05 23.39
CA ALA A 232 -9.63 -10.86 22.50
C ALA A 232 -9.52 -9.61 21.62
N THR A 233 -8.81 -8.57 22.06
CA THR A 233 -8.70 -7.30 21.33
C THR A 233 -7.26 -6.79 21.26
N THR A 234 -6.95 -6.07 20.18
CA THR A 234 -5.63 -5.50 19.90
C THR A 234 -5.20 -4.49 20.95
N GLU A 235 -6.15 -3.74 21.55
CA GLU A 235 -5.86 -2.69 22.53
C GLU A 235 -5.37 -3.27 23.86
N VAL A 236 -6.00 -4.36 24.32
CA VAL A 236 -5.57 -5.05 25.54
C VAL A 236 -4.19 -5.67 25.29
N MET A 237 -3.97 -6.28 24.14
CA MET A 237 -2.67 -6.85 23.78
C MET A 237 -1.59 -5.77 23.73
N LEU A 238 -1.89 -4.60 23.16
CA LEU A 238 -0.99 -3.46 23.13
C LEU A 238 -0.60 -2.98 24.53
N ASP A 239 -1.57 -2.85 25.45
CA ASP A 239 -1.32 -2.46 26.84
C ASP A 239 -0.43 -3.48 27.57
N LEU A 240 -0.67 -4.78 27.37
CA LEU A 240 0.15 -5.84 27.97
C LEU A 240 1.60 -5.82 27.42
N VAL A 241 1.76 -5.60 26.12
CA VAL A 241 3.09 -5.46 25.49
C VAL A 241 3.82 -4.25 26.06
N LYS A 242 3.15 -3.09 26.17
CA LYS A 242 3.72 -1.87 26.76
C LYS A 242 4.22 -2.10 28.20
N LYS A 243 3.47 -2.87 28.99
CA LYS A 243 3.85 -3.30 30.35
C LYS A 243 4.99 -4.33 30.39
N GLY A 244 5.46 -4.81 29.23
CA GLY A 244 6.59 -5.74 29.13
C GLY A 244 6.26 -7.18 29.51
N LEU A 245 4.99 -7.58 29.38
CA LEU A 245 4.51 -8.93 29.69
C LEU A 245 4.83 -9.95 28.57
N GLY A 246 5.23 -9.48 27.39
CA GLY A 246 5.63 -10.34 26.28
C GLY A 246 5.83 -9.57 24.98
N ILE A 247 6.08 -10.33 23.92
CA ILE A 247 6.20 -9.86 22.53
C ILE A 247 4.85 -10.10 21.85
N GLY A 248 4.26 -9.07 21.27
CA GLY A 248 2.96 -9.17 20.61
C GLY A 248 3.04 -9.13 19.10
N TYR A 249 2.11 -9.81 18.43
CA TYR A 249 1.99 -9.83 16.97
C TYR A 249 0.91 -8.86 16.50
N PHE A 250 1.22 -7.92 15.61
CA PHE A 250 0.28 -6.87 15.18
C PHE A 250 0.33 -6.65 13.68
N THR A 251 -0.78 -6.12 13.14
CA THR A 251 -0.74 -5.35 11.90
C THR A 251 0.17 -4.14 12.12
N LYS A 252 1.24 -4.01 11.34
CA LYS A 252 2.30 -3.02 11.58
C LYS A 252 1.76 -1.59 11.63
N MET A 253 0.83 -1.25 10.74
CA MET A 253 0.19 0.06 10.70
C MET A 253 -0.57 0.41 11.99
N SER A 254 -1.09 -0.57 12.73
CA SER A 254 -1.86 -0.34 13.97
C SER A 254 -1.00 0.06 15.17
N VAL A 255 0.31 -0.19 15.10
CA VAL A 255 1.28 0.10 16.17
C VAL A 255 2.35 1.10 15.74
N MET A 256 2.20 1.70 14.54
CA MET A 256 3.22 2.52 13.91
C MET A 256 3.63 3.73 14.77
N ASP A 257 2.67 4.51 15.31
CA ASP A 257 3.02 5.69 16.12
C ASP A 257 3.85 5.30 17.36
N LYS A 258 3.66 4.07 17.86
CA LYS A 258 4.29 3.57 19.09
C LYS A 258 5.71 3.10 18.79
N LEU A 259 5.94 2.61 17.58
CA LEU A 259 7.27 2.35 17.05
C LEU A 259 8.01 3.67 16.79
N GLN A 260 7.34 4.70 16.25
CA GLN A 260 7.94 6.01 15.98
C GLN A 260 8.31 6.78 17.24
N SER A 261 7.45 6.74 18.27
CA SER A 261 7.72 7.36 19.57
C SER A 261 8.74 6.59 20.41
N ASN A 262 9.29 5.47 19.90
CA ASN A 262 10.13 4.51 20.62
C ASN A 262 9.49 3.97 21.92
N GLU A 263 8.17 4.03 22.03
CA GLU A 263 7.44 3.40 23.12
C GLU A 263 7.51 1.86 23.01
N LEU A 264 7.49 1.37 21.77
CA LEU A 264 7.69 -0.02 21.40
C LEU A 264 8.86 -0.17 20.43
N ILE A 265 9.41 -1.37 20.39
CA ILE A 265 10.43 -1.78 19.43
C ILE A 265 9.89 -2.90 18.54
N GLU A 266 10.21 -2.84 17.25
CA GLU A 266 9.93 -3.92 16.31
C GLU A 266 11.01 -5.00 16.44
N ILE A 267 10.59 -6.26 16.48
CA ILE A 267 11.49 -7.41 16.52
C ILE A 267 11.76 -7.85 15.07
N PRO A 268 13.02 -7.79 14.59
CA PRO A 268 13.37 -8.21 13.24
C PRO A 268 13.28 -9.72 13.13
N ILE A 269 12.38 -10.21 12.28
CA ILE A 269 12.16 -11.64 12.05
C ILE A 269 12.85 -12.08 10.77
N LYS A 270 13.51 -13.24 10.83
CA LYS A 270 14.23 -13.82 9.69
C LYS A 270 13.27 -14.33 8.60
N GLU A 271 12.16 -14.91 9.01
CA GLU A 271 11.12 -15.43 8.14
C GLU A 271 10.20 -14.32 7.58
N GLU A 272 9.70 -14.50 6.37
CA GLU A 272 8.72 -13.59 5.79
C GLU A 272 7.36 -13.79 6.48
N LEU A 273 6.92 -12.76 7.22
CA LEU A 273 5.64 -12.78 7.90
C LEU A 273 4.47 -12.70 6.90
N PRO A 274 3.32 -13.36 7.20
CA PRO A 274 2.16 -13.27 6.35
C PRO A 274 1.67 -11.84 6.31
N LYS A 275 1.18 -11.41 5.16
CA LYS A 275 0.48 -10.13 5.04
C LYS A 275 -1.00 -10.31 5.27
N THR A 276 -1.65 -9.25 5.75
CA THR A 276 -3.09 -9.22 5.94
C THR A 276 -3.73 -8.48 4.78
N LYS A 277 -4.66 -9.14 4.07
CA LYS A 277 -5.50 -8.49 3.07
C LYS A 277 -6.73 -7.90 3.74
N ILE A 278 -7.06 -6.67 3.37
CA ILE A 278 -8.23 -5.93 3.86
C ILE A 278 -9.16 -5.68 2.68
N GLY A 279 -10.43 -6.03 2.87
CA GLY A 279 -11.48 -5.83 1.90
C GLY A 279 -12.52 -4.82 2.40
N ILE A 280 -13.33 -4.35 1.46
CA ILE A 280 -14.56 -3.60 1.72
C ILE A 280 -15.75 -4.40 1.21
N VAL A 281 -16.80 -4.46 2.02
CA VAL A 281 -18.02 -5.22 1.71
C VAL A 281 -19.23 -4.32 1.81
N TYR A 282 -20.07 -4.32 0.78
CA TYR A 282 -21.28 -3.52 0.72
C TYR A 282 -22.25 -4.10 -0.30
N ILE A 283 -23.51 -3.64 -0.28
CA ILE A 283 -24.52 -4.07 -1.25
C ILE A 283 -24.88 -2.86 -2.13
N LYS A 284 -24.43 -2.91 -3.39
CA LYS A 284 -24.37 -1.75 -4.30
C LYS A 284 -25.72 -1.05 -4.49
N GLU A 285 -26.79 -1.81 -4.62
CA GLU A 285 -28.15 -1.31 -4.88
C GLU A 285 -28.76 -0.53 -3.71
N PHE A 286 -28.23 -0.72 -2.49
CA PHE A 286 -28.79 -0.14 -1.26
C PHE A 286 -27.92 0.95 -0.65
N LEU A 287 -26.84 1.35 -1.32
CA LEU A 287 -26.04 2.50 -0.90
C LEU A 287 -26.79 3.80 -1.19
N THR A 288 -27.14 4.53 -0.14
CA THR A 288 -27.55 5.94 -0.23
C THR A 288 -26.35 6.83 -0.57
N ASN A 289 -26.57 8.12 -0.85
CA ASN A 289 -25.55 9.03 -1.37
C ASN A 289 -24.32 9.12 -0.45
N ALA A 290 -24.51 9.23 0.87
CA ALA A 290 -23.40 9.36 1.82
C ALA A 290 -22.54 8.08 1.94
N PRO A 291 -23.09 6.87 2.18
CA PRO A 291 -22.34 5.62 2.10
C PRO A 291 -21.66 5.39 0.74
N LYS A 292 -22.34 5.72 -0.37
CA LYS A 292 -21.75 5.62 -1.71
C LYS A 292 -20.52 6.51 -1.85
N LYS A 293 -20.61 7.78 -1.42
CA LYS A 293 -19.48 8.70 -1.42
C LYS A 293 -18.35 8.25 -0.50
N PHE A 294 -18.68 7.67 0.66
CA PHE A 294 -17.70 7.09 1.57
C PHE A 294 -16.94 5.92 0.92
N VAL A 295 -17.65 5.01 0.24
CA VAL A 295 -17.05 3.90 -0.53
C VAL A 295 -16.13 4.40 -1.65
N GLU A 296 -16.49 5.48 -2.34
CA GLU A 296 -15.62 6.11 -3.35
C GLU A 296 -14.31 6.61 -2.71
N ILE A 297 -14.41 7.42 -1.65
CA ILE A 297 -13.26 8.05 -1.00
C ILE A 297 -12.30 7.01 -0.39
N ILE A 298 -12.82 5.96 0.25
CA ILE A 298 -11.95 4.91 0.82
C ILE A 298 -11.22 4.12 -0.27
N LYS A 299 -11.89 3.85 -1.40
CA LYS A 299 -11.25 3.19 -2.55
C LYS A 299 -10.18 4.06 -3.18
N GLU A 300 -10.44 5.36 -3.33
CA GLU A 300 -9.43 6.33 -3.82
C GLU A 300 -8.21 6.38 -2.90
N LYS A 301 -8.43 6.49 -1.58
CA LYS A 301 -7.36 6.46 -0.56
C LYS A 301 -6.57 5.16 -0.62
N ALA A 302 -7.25 4.01 -0.70
CA ALA A 302 -6.61 2.69 -0.77
C ALA A 302 -5.76 2.53 -2.04
N ASN A 303 -6.29 2.95 -3.20
CA ASN A 303 -5.56 2.96 -4.46
C ASN A 303 -4.29 3.82 -4.40
N MET A 304 -4.40 5.04 -3.86
CA MET A 304 -3.25 5.92 -3.65
C MET A 304 -2.18 5.26 -2.78
N LEU A 305 -2.57 4.64 -1.65
CA LEU A 305 -1.62 3.93 -0.77
C LEU A 305 -0.94 2.77 -1.50
N ASN A 306 -1.69 1.98 -2.28
CA ASN A 306 -1.13 0.87 -3.08
C ASN A 306 -0.15 1.37 -4.14
N ILE A 307 -0.45 2.47 -4.82
CA ILE A 307 0.44 3.08 -5.82
C ILE A 307 1.71 3.61 -5.14
N LEU A 308 1.56 4.40 -4.07
CA LEU A 308 2.70 4.96 -3.33
C LEU A 308 3.61 3.86 -2.77
N LYS A 309 3.06 2.78 -2.20
CA LYS A 309 3.81 1.62 -1.69
C LYS A 309 4.76 0.99 -2.73
N GLN A 310 4.40 1.07 -4.00
CA GLN A 310 5.20 0.52 -5.11
C GLN A 310 6.27 1.49 -5.64
N LYS A 311 6.24 2.76 -5.26
CA LYS A 311 7.19 3.76 -5.75
C LYS A 311 8.59 3.54 -5.18
N THR A 312 9.59 3.97 -5.95
CA THR A 312 10.96 4.13 -5.45
C THR A 312 11.22 5.62 -5.19
N ILE A 313 11.87 5.94 -4.07
CA ILE A 313 12.44 7.28 -3.86
C ILE A 313 13.76 7.35 -4.63
N ARG A 314 13.80 8.14 -5.69
CA ARG A 314 15.03 8.46 -6.41
C ARG A 314 15.66 9.70 -5.77
N LEU A 315 16.57 9.47 -4.83
CA LEU A 315 17.26 10.53 -4.12
C LEU A 315 18.46 11.01 -4.95
N ILE A 316 18.38 12.25 -5.43
CA ILE A 316 19.39 12.90 -6.26
C ILE A 316 20.38 13.59 -5.33
N LEU A 317 21.54 12.97 -5.12
CA LEU A 317 22.52 13.35 -4.11
C LEU A 317 23.41 14.52 -4.52
N LEU A 318 23.69 14.66 -5.82
CA LEU A 318 24.49 15.72 -6.39
C LEU A 318 24.22 15.87 -7.90
N GLN A 319 24.70 16.98 -8.48
CA GLN A 319 24.68 17.23 -9.93
C GLN A 319 26.06 17.06 -10.58
N ASP A 320 27.12 17.09 -9.78
CA ASP A 320 28.50 17.04 -10.26
C ASP A 320 28.84 15.62 -10.72
N CYS A 321 29.55 15.50 -11.84
CA CYS A 321 29.93 14.21 -12.43
C CYS A 321 31.28 14.36 -13.11
N MET A 322 32.10 13.31 -13.07
CA MET A 322 33.36 13.26 -13.79
C MET A 322 33.18 13.16 -15.31
N TYR A 323 32.00 12.70 -15.76
CA TYR A 323 31.65 12.54 -17.17
C TYR A 323 30.75 13.68 -17.65
N ASN A 324 30.89 14.05 -18.92
CA ASN A 324 30.03 15.02 -19.60
C ASN A 324 29.26 14.37 -20.75
N CYS A 325 28.53 13.28 -20.46
CA CYS A 325 27.87 12.52 -21.50
C CYS A 325 26.83 13.35 -22.26
N GLU A 326 26.85 13.30 -23.59
CA GLU A 326 25.98 14.14 -24.43
C GLU A 326 24.48 13.89 -24.22
N PHE A 327 24.09 12.66 -23.86
CA PHE A 327 22.69 12.32 -23.55
C PHE A 327 22.32 12.54 -22.08
N CYS A 328 23.24 13.03 -21.23
CA CYS A 328 22.96 13.21 -19.81
C CYS A 328 21.97 14.37 -19.59
N HIS A 329 20.83 14.06 -18.99
CA HIS A 329 19.80 15.06 -18.68
C HIS A 329 19.88 15.57 -17.23
N LYS A 330 20.97 15.29 -16.49
CA LYS A 330 21.22 15.72 -15.09
C LYS A 330 20.02 15.51 -14.15
N GLU A 331 19.28 14.41 -14.36
CA GLU A 331 18.04 14.08 -13.64
C GLU A 331 16.95 15.19 -13.65
N GLY A 332 17.02 16.14 -14.59
CA GLY A 332 16.03 17.22 -14.73
C GLY A 332 16.28 18.46 -13.86
N ILE A 333 17.34 18.50 -13.04
CA ILE A 333 17.61 19.66 -12.17
C ILE A 333 18.45 20.70 -12.91
N LYS A 334 17.97 21.96 -12.94
CA LYS A 334 18.56 23.06 -13.72
C LYS A 334 19.31 24.11 -12.90
N THR A 335 19.20 24.11 -11.57
CA THR A 335 19.82 25.13 -10.69
C THR A 335 20.59 24.47 -9.53
N LYS A 336 21.72 25.06 -9.16
CA LYS A 336 22.52 24.71 -7.97
C LYS A 336 21.96 25.52 -6.80
N LYS A 337 21.68 24.91 -5.64
CA LYS A 337 20.98 25.54 -4.50
C LYS A 337 21.64 25.27 -3.16
N GLU A 338 21.34 26.15 -2.20
CA GLU A 338 22.17 26.47 -1.02
C GLU A 338 21.82 25.72 0.28
N SER A 339 20.58 25.24 0.45
CA SER A 339 20.16 24.47 1.64
C SER A 339 20.03 23.00 1.32
N LEU A 340 20.78 22.15 2.03
CA LEU A 340 20.86 20.71 1.77
C LEU A 340 20.46 19.92 3.01
N MET A 341 19.67 18.87 2.83
CA MET A 341 19.34 17.90 3.87
C MET A 341 20.61 17.21 4.38
N THR A 342 20.68 17.05 5.71
CA THR A 342 21.67 16.20 6.37
C THR A 342 21.33 14.71 6.21
N PRO A 343 22.24 13.78 6.53
CA PRO A 343 21.93 12.35 6.55
C PRO A 343 20.77 11.99 7.49
N GLU A 344 20.66 12.68 8.63
CA GLU A 344 19.54 12.53 9.57
C GLU A 344 18.22 13.01 8.97
N ASP A 345 18.23 14.15 8.27
CA ASP A 345 17.05 14.68 7.57
C ASP A 345 16.53 13.69 6.51
N ILE A 346 17.45 13.08 5.74
CA ILE A 346 17.12 12.04 4.76
C ILE A 346 16.53 10.80 5.44
N GLY A 347 17.12 10.38 6.58
CA GLY A 347 16.62 9.26 7.38
C GLY A 347 15.20 9.50 7.90
N TYR A 348 14.97 10.68 8.49
CA TYR A 348 13.66 11.11 8.96
C TYR A 348 12.62 11.13 7.84
N MET A 349 12.93 11.79 6.72
CA MET A 349 12.03 11.83 5.55
C MET A 349 11.66 10.41 5.09
N PHE A 350 12.66 9.54 4.90
CA PHE A 350 12.41 8.18 4.49
C PHE A 350 11.55 7.43 5.51
N SER A 351 11.78 7.62 6.81
CA SER A 351 11.00 6.97 7.86
C SER A 351 9.51 7.33 7.77
N VAL A 352 9.17 8.60 7.56
CA VAL A 352 7.78 9.06 7.40
C VAL A 352 7.16 8.44 6.15
N LEU A 353 7.87 8.47 5.01
CA LEU A 353 7.37 7.92 3.74
C LEU A 353 7.18 6.40 3.79
N ASN A 354 8.10 5.67 4.44
CA ASN A 354 7.98 4.22 4.65
C ASN A 354 6.80 3.91 5.56
N ASN A 355 6.65 4.63 6.67
CA ASN A 355 5.61 4.37 7.67
C ASN A 355 4.20 4.70 7.17
N ARG A 356 4.04 5.85 6.51
CA ARG A 356 2.72 6.33 6.05
C ARG A 356 2.27 5.66 4.74
N TYR A 357 3.21 5.29 3.88
CA TYR A 357 2.90 4.83 2.51
C TYR A 357 3.49 3.47 2.15
N GLY A 358 4.29 2.85 3.02
CA GLY A 358 4.93 1.56 2.75
C GLY A 358 6.05 1.60 1.71
N ILE A 359 6.61 2.78 1.42
CA ILE A 359 7.70 2.94 0.45
C ILE A 359 8.98 2.33 1.03
N LYS A 360 9.46 1.22 0.44
CA LYS A 360 10.64 0.50 0.93
C LYS A 360 11.94 0.83 0.20
N THR A 361 11.87 1.23 -1.08
CA THR A 361 13.07 1.33 -1.93
C THR A 361 13.57 2.76 -2.06
N VAL A 362 14.86 2.96 -1.81
CA VAL A 362 15.58 4.19 -2.13
C VAL A 362 16.66 3.92 -3.18
N GLN A 363 16.60 4.64 -4.30
CA GLN A 363 17.62 4.64 -5.32
C GLN A 363 18.45 5.92 -5.21
N LEU A 364 19.69 5.79 -4.76
CA LEU A 364 20.68 6.86 -4.74
C LEU A 364 21.23 7.08 -6.15
N THR A 365 21.08 8.30 -6.66
CA THR A 365 21.43 8.71 -8.03
C THR A 365 21.87 10.18 -8.05
N GLY A 366 22.05 10.74 -9.23
CA GLY A 366 22.45 12.14 -9.46
C GLY A 366 23.95 12.28 -9.66
N GLY A 367 24.34 12.92 -10.76
CA GLY A 367 25.75 13.09 -11.11
C GLY A 367 26.51 11.76 -11.04
N GLU A 368 27.61 11.75 -10.28
CA GLU A 368 28.23 10.53 -9.77
C GLU A 368 28.03 10.40 -8.24
N PRO A 369 27.09 9.57 -7.74
CA PRO A 369 26.76 9.54 -6.32
C PRO A 369 27.93 9.14 -5.41
N LEU A 370 28.93 8.43 -5.93
CA LEU A 370 30.13 8.04 -5.17
C LEU A 370 31.07 9.21 -4.84
N LEU A 371 30.82 10.41 -5.37
CA LEU A 371 31.49 11.66 -4.95
C LEU A 371 30.98 12.19 -3.61
N LYS A 372 29.85 11.67 -3.10
CA LYS A 372 29.21 12.22 -1.90
C LYS A 372 29.99 11.85 -0.64
N GLU A 373 30.59 12.83 0.01
CA GLU A 373 31.46 12.63 1.19
C GLU A 373 30.77 11.87 2.34
N ASN A 374 29.52 12.21 2.65
CA ASN A 374 28.73 11.58 3.71
C ASN A 374 27.82 10.43 3.21
N LEU A 375 28.13 9.83 2.05
CA LEU A 375 27.32 8.74 1.47
C LEU A 375 27.11 7.57 2.45
N LYS A 376 28.16 7.17 3.16
CA LYS A 376 28.10 6.06 4.12
C LYS A 376 27.10 6.33 5.24
N GLU A 377 27.07 7.57 5.73
CA GLU A 377 26.15 8.01 6.78
C GLU A 377 24.69 8.06 6.28
N ILE A 378 24.48 8.54 5.05
CA ILE A 378 23.17 8.51 4.39
C ILE A 378 22.65 7.07 4.29
N ILE A 379 23.48 6.15 3.78
CA ILE A 379 23.12 4.73 3.65
C ILE A 379 22.79 4.12 5.01
N THR A 380 23.59 4.43 6.04
CA THR A 380 23.38 3.92 7.41
C THR A 380 22.05 4.40 7.99
N ASN A 381 21.72 5.68 7.87
CA ASN A 381 20.45 6.25 8.33
C ASN A 381 19.26 5.65 7.59
N LEU A 382 19.35 5.48 6.27
CA LEU A 382 18.29 4.84 5.48
C LEU A 382 18.08 3.37 5.90
N ARG A 383 19.15 2.59 6.08
CA ARG A 383 19.09 1.20 6.55
C ARG A 383 18.45 1.08 7.92
N LYS A 384 18.76 2.00 8.85
CA LYS A 384 18.17 2.04 10.20
C LYS A 384 16.65 2.07 10.18
N HIS A 385 16.06 2.69 9.14
CA HIS A 385 14.62 2.78 8.96
C HIS A 385 14.04 1.73 7.99
N GLY A 386 14.83 0.71 7.62
CA GLY A 386 14.41 -0.43 6.81
C GLY A 386 14.46 -0.22 5.29
N ALA A 387 15.25 0.74 4.80
CA ALA A 387 15.37 0.98 3.37
C ALA A 387 16.03 -0.19 2.62
N ASN A 388 15.46 -0.55 1.47
CA ASN A 388 16.13 -1.30 0.42
C ASN A 388 16.88 -0.31 -0.48
N ILE A 389 18.21 -0.36 -0.42
CA ILE A 389 19.10 0.65 -1.01
C ILE A 389 19.64 0.16 -2.35
N LYS A 390 19.44 1.00 -3.37
CA LYS A 390 20.00 0.82 -4.71
C LYS A 390 20.92 1.99 -5.03
N ILE A 391 22.08 1.74 -5.61
CA ILE A 391 22.96 2.79 -6.15
C ILE A 391 22.97 2.71 -7.68
N THR A 392 23.01 3.86 -8.35
CA THR A 392 23.29 3.95 -9.79
C THR A 392 24.53 4.82 -10.01
N THR A 393 25.62 4.19 -10.44
CA THR A 393 26.92 4.84 -10.65
C THR A 393 27.34 4.72 -12.12
N ASN A 394 28.17 5.65 -12.59
CA ASN A 394 28.87 5.53 -13.87
C ASN A 394 30.07 4.56 -13.80
N GLY A 395 30.43 4.10 -12.59
CA GLY A 395 31.45 3.09 -12.34
C GLY A 395 32.87 3.64 -12.16
N TYR A 396 33.14 4.91 -12.48
CA TYR A 396 34.50 5.47 -12.50
C TYR A 396 35.17 5.46 -11.12
N LEU A 397 34.42 5.79 -10.08
CA LEU A 397 34.88 5.83 -8.68
C LEU A 397 34.61 4.53 -7.91
N LEU A 398 34.17 3.48 -8.61
CA LEU A 398 33.78 2.24 -7.94
C LEU A 398 34.98 1.57 -7.27
N ARG A 399 36.18 1.67 -7.88
CA ARG A 399 37.42 1.08 -7.36
C ARG A 399 37.75 1.55 -5.95
N GLU A 400 37.55 2.84 -5.67
CA GLU A 400 37.78 3.47 -4.37
C GLU A 400 36.64 3.21 -3.39
N ASN A 401 35.45 2.89 -3.90
CA ASN A 401 34.22 2.77 -3.13
C ASN A 401 33.68 1.34 -3.06
N MET A 402 34.56 0.34 -3.07
CA MET A 402 34.17 -1.08 -2.99
C MET A 402 33.34 -1.40 -1.74
N TRP A 403 33.53 -0.64 -0.65
CA TRP A 403 32.79 -0.78 0.60
C TRP A 403 31.27 -0.71 0.43
N ILE A 404 30.75 -0.08 -0.62
CA ILE A 404 29.30 0.00 -0.85
C ILE A 404 28.64 -1.38 -1.00
N GLY A 405 29.39 -2.39 -1.46
CA GLY A 405 28.87 -3.74 -1.69
C GLY A 405 28.38 -4.43 -0.41
N GLU A 406 28.83 -4.00 0.76
CA GLU A 406 28.38 -4.50 2.06
C GLU A 406 27.09 -3.81 2.55
N MET A 407 26.79 -2.63 2.00
CA MET A 407 25.76 -1.75 2.57
C MET A 407 24.51 -1.61 1.70
N ILE A 408 24.55 -2.05 0.44
CA ILE A 408 23.46 -1.88 -0.53
C ILE A 408 22.88 -3.22 -0.99
N ASP A 409 21.63 -3.19 -1.44
CA ASP A 409 20.91 -4.38 -1.91
C ASP A 409 21.05 -4.59 -3.42
N LYS A 410 21.25 -3.50 -4.19
CA LYS A 410 21.47 -3.57 -5.63
C LYS A 410 22.41 -2.47 -6.14
N LEU A 411 23.38 -2.87 -6.95
CA LEU A 411 24.25 -1.95 -7.68
C LEU A 411 23.87 -1.89 -9.16
N ASN A 412 23.63 -0.69 -9.69
CA ASN A 412 23.44 -0.48 -11.11
C ASN A 412 24.62 0.33 -11.65
N ILE A 413 25.22 -0.15 -12.73
CA ILE A 413 26.44 0.43 -13.29
C ILE A 413 26.18 0.79 -14.75
N SER A 414 26.38 2.05 -15.11
CA SER A 414 26.20 2.52 -16.47
C SER A 414 27.41 2.16 -17.33
N LEU A 415 27.21 1.31 -18.35
CA LEU A 415 28.24 0.91 -19.32
C LEU A 415 27.63 0.88 -20.71
N HIS A 416 28.08 1.77 -21.59
CA HIS A 416 27.40 2.04 -22.86
C HIS A 416 28.04 1.37 -24.08
N SER A 417 29.29 0.94 -24.00
CA SER A 417 29.99 0.24 -25.08
C SER A 417 31.16 -0.57 -24.52
N PHE A 418 31.49 -1.69 -25.18
CA PHE A 418 32.74 -2.45 -24.99
C PHE A 418 33.85 -2.00 -25.96
N ASN A 419 33.53 -1.11 -26.90
CA ASN A 419 34.54 -0.44 -27.70
C ASN A 419 35.02 0.79 -26.94
N GLU A 420 36.27 0.77 -26.47
CA GLU A 420 36.90 1.83 -25.70
C GLU A 420 36.73 3.21 -26.33
N LYS A 421 37.11 3.37 -27.60
CA LYS A 421 36.99 4.66 -28.32
C LYS A 421 35.54 5.16 -28.34
N LYS A 422 34.56 4.28 -28.54
CA LYS A 422 33.14 4.66 -28.49
C LYS A 422 32.70 5.01 -27.07
N TYR A 423 33.09 4.23 -26.07
CA TYR A 423 32.78 4.51 -24.67
C TYR A 423 33.31 5.89 -24.25
N GLU A 424 34.56 6.20 -24.60
CA GLU A 424 35.21 7.45 -24.22
C GLU A 424 34.72 8.64 -25.05
N SER A 425 34.30 8.42 -26.30
CA SER A 425 33.57 9.45 -27.06
C SER A 425 32.23 9.83 -26.41
N ILE A 426 31.61 8.91 -25.68
CA ILE A 426 30.37 9.17 -24.94
C ILE A 426 30.66 9.86 -23.61
N THR A 427 31.60 9.34 -22.82
CA THR A 427 31.86 9.84 -21.47
C THR A 427 32.71 11.10 -21.44
N THR A 428 33.42 11.37 -22.56
CA THR A 428 34.40 12.44 -22.77
C THR A 428 35.59 12.37 -21.82
N VAL A 429 35.93 11.18 -21.32
CA VAL A 429 37.05 10.95 -20.41
C VAL A 429 37.90 9.79 -20.92
N GLU A 430 39.17 10.08 -21.21
CA GLU A 430 40.16 9.09 -21.68
C GLU A 430 40.57 8.11 -20.58
N ASN A 431 40.97 6.90 -20.99
CA ASN A 431 41.38 5.79 -20.12
C ASN A 431 40.34 5.42 -19.04
N SER A 432 39.07 5.74 -19.28
CA SER A 432 37.99 5.50 -18.32
C SER A 432 37.36 4.11 -18.50
N TYR A 433 37.44 3.55 -19.71
CA TYR A 433 36.84 2.26 -20.03
C TYR A 433 37.45 1.11 -19.22
N GLU A 434 38.77 0.92 -19.29
CA GLU A 434 39.46 -0.17 -18.58
C GLU A 434 39.27 -0.05 -17.06
N ARG A 435 39.31 1.18 -16.55
CA ARG A 435 39.10 1.49 -15.14
C ARG A 435 37.74 0.99 -14.67
N VAL A 436 36.66 1.28 -15.42
CA VAL A 436 35.29 0.87 -15.09
C VAL A 436 35.14 -0.65 -15.20
N VAL A 437 35.57 -1.26 -16.30
CA VAL A 437 35.43 -2.72 -16.50
C VAL A 437 36.21 -3.50 -15.45
N SER A 438 37.43 -3.07 -15.11
CA SER A 438 38.23 -3.66 -14.04
C SER A 438 37.53 -3.55 -12.68
N ALA A 439 36.94 -2.38 -12.37
CA ALA A 439 36.20 -2.18 -11.13
C ALA A 439 34.94 -3.08 -11.04
N ILE A 440 34.20 -3.24 -12.14
CA ILE A 440 33.03 -4.13 -12.19
C ILE A 440 33.42 -5.58 -11.85
N ASN A 441 34.50 -6.08 -12.46
CA ASN A 441 34.98 -7.44 -12.19
C ASN A 441 35.43 -7.60 -10.73
N LYS A 442 36.15 -6.60 -10.19
CA LYS A 442 36.60 -6.61 -8.78
C LYS A 442 35.44 -6.61 -7.80
N ILE A 443 34.42 -5.78 -8.00
CA ILE A 443 33.29 -5.73 -7.07
C ILE A 443 32.47 -7.03 -7.13
N ARG A 444 32.31 -7.62 -8.32
CA ARG A 444 31.64 -8.93 -8.46
C ARG A 444 32.42 -10.02 -7.74
N PHE A 445 33.74 -10.05 -7.91
CA PHE A 445 34.60 -11.00 -7.22
C PHE A 445 34.49 -10.86 -5.69
N LYS A 446 34.52 -9.62 -5.19
CA LYS A 446 34.43 -9.33 -3.76
C LYS A 446 33.04 -9.64 -3.18
N TYR A 447 31.97 -9.41 -3.94
CA TYR A 447 30.58 -9.63 -3.50
C TYR A 447 29.79 -10.49 -4.51
N PRO A 448 29.98 -11.83 -4.47
CA PRO A 448 29.37 -12.74 -5.44
C PRO A 448 27.83 -12.75 -5.41
N THR A 449 27.23 -12.43 -4.27
CA THR A 449 25.77 -12.45 -4.05
C THR A 449 25.11 -11.10 -4.28
N LEU A 450 25.88 -10.01 -4.41
CA LEU A 450 25.34 -8.67 -4.63
C LEU A 450 24.53 -8.63 -5.93
N LYS A 451 23.29 -8.14 -5.87
CA LYS A 451 22.48 -7.96 -7.09
C LYS A 451 23.11 -6.84 -7.92
N MET A 452 23.48 -7.13 -9.16
CA MET A 452 24.08 -6.15 -10.06
C MET A 452 23.27 -6.03 -11.34
N SER A 453 23.29 -4.84 -11.94
CA SER A 453 22.72 -4.57 -13.26
C SER A 453 23.68 -3.72 -14.06
N ILE A 454 23.96 -4.11 -15.29
CA ILE A 454 24.61 -3.26 -16.28
C ILE A 454 23.52 -2.47 -17.00
N ASN A 455 23.56 -1.15 -16.86
CA ASN A 455 22.62 -0.24 -17.49
C ASN A 455 23.25 0.34 -18.74
N THR A 456 22.54 0.26 -19.86
CA THR A 456 22.96 0.88 -21.11
C THR A 456 21.83 1.66 -21.74
N THR A 457 22.11 2.89 -22.15
CA THR A 457 21.24 3.68 -23.01
C THR A 457 21.47 3.25 -24.45
N LEU A 458 20.41 2.88 -25.17
CA LEU A 458 20.49 2.46 -26.57
C LEU A 458 20.64 3.69 -27.49
N LEU A 459 21.78 3.80 -28.14
CA LEU A 459 22.19 4.97 -28.92
C LEU A 459 22.46 4.57 -30.37
N LYS A 460 21.77 5.24 -31.31
CA LYS A 460 21.95 5.07 -32.75
C LYS A 460 23.40 5.36 -33.16
N GLY A 461 24.03 4.45 -33.91
CA GLY A 461 25.41 4.54 -34.41
C GLY A 461 26.48 4.12 -33.40
N ILE A 462 26.11 3.98 -32.11
CA ILE A 462 27.05 3.68 -31.04
C ILE A 462 26.98 2.21 -30.67
N ASN A 463 25.86 1.77 -30.09
CA ASN A 463 25.70 0.45 -29.48
C ASN A 463 24.42 -0.28 -29.93
N ASN A 464 23.80 0.16 -31.04
CA ASN A 464 22.56 -0.41 -31.57
C ASN A 464 22.75 -1.51 -32.63
N ASN A 465 23.99 -1.96 -32.85
CA ASN A 465 24.29 -3.05 -33.78
C ASN A 465 24.40 -4.40 -33.06
N PHE A 466 24.34 -5.48 -33.83
CA PHE A 466 24.36 -6.87 -33.32
C PHE A 466 25.57 -7.15 -32.42
N ALA A 467 26.79 -6.86 -32.90
CA ALA A 467 28.02 -7.17 -32.19
C ALA A 467 28.10 -6.46 -30.84
N SER A 468 27.81 -5.15 -30.79
CA SER A 468 27.86 -4.37 -29.56
C SER A 468 26.85 -4.85 -28.50
N ILE A 469 25.64 -5.23 -28.91
CA ILE A 469 24.64 -5.78 -27.99
C ILE A 469 25.05 -7.16 -27.49
N GLN A 470 25.62 -8.01 -28.35
CA GLN A 470 26.12 -9.33 -27.96
C GLN A 470 27.26 -9.23 -26.94
N GLU A 471 28.19 -8.28 -27.11
CA GLU A 471 29.26 -8.01 -26.13
C GLU A 471 28.68 -7.63 -24.76
N LEU A 472 27.71 -6.70 -24.74
CA LEU A 472 27.01 -6.28 -23.52
C LEU A 472 26.33 -7.45 -22.82
N ILE A 473 25.62 -8.30 -23.58
CA ILE A 473 24.95 -9.49 -23.05
C ILE A 473 25.97 -10.49 -22.50
N SER A 474 27.03 -10.77 -23.25
CA SER A 474 28.06 -11.74 -22.87
C SER A 474 28.76 -11.33 -21.58
N PHE A 475 29.12 -10.05 -21.45
CA PHE A 475 29.74 -9.53 -20.24
C PHE A 475 28.78 -9.53 -19.06
N ALA A 476 27.55 -9.02 -19.21
CA ALA A 476 26.58 -9.00 -18.11
C ALA A 476 26.31 -10.43 -17.60
N SER A 477 26.19 -11.39 -18.52
CA SER A 477 26.05 -12.81 -18.20
C SER A 477 27.27 -13.38 -17.49
N SER A 478 28.50 -13.04 -17.92
CA SER A 478 29.73 -13.57 -17.31
C SER A 478 29.90 -13.12 -15.85
N ILE A 479 29.40 -11.94 -15.51
CA ILE A 479 29.39 -11.42 -14.14
C ILE A 479 28.08 -11.69 -13.41
N LYS A 480 27.17 -12.52 -13.94
CA LYS A 480 25.85 -12.80 -13.33
C LYS A 480 25.09 -11.52 -12.94
N ALA A 481 25.17 -10.47 -13.76
CA ALA A 481 24.42 -9.23 -13.58
C ALA A 481 23.23 -9.21 -14.55
N ASP A 482 22.14 -8.52 -14.20
CA ASP A 482 21.09 -8.24 -15.18
C ASP A 482 21.64 -7.28 -16.26
N LEU A 483 21.20 -7.41 -17.52
CA LEU A 483 21.40 -6.34 -18.52
C LEU A 483 20.13 -5.51 -18.64
N LYS A 484 20.22 -4.20 -18.40
CA LYS A 484 19.11 -3.26 -18.58
C LYS A 484 19.42 -2.30 -19.71
N ILE A 485 18.67 -2.42 -20.80
CA ILE A 485 18.74 -1.54 -21.96
C ILE A 485 17.61 -0.51 -21.85
N VAL A 486 17.95 0.77 -21.97
CA VAL A 486 17.03 1.89 -21.81
C VAL A 486 16.93 2.67 -23.10
N GLU A 487 15.69 2.94 -23.54
CA GLU A 487 15.42 3.78 -24.70
C GLU A 487 15.74 5.25 -24.39
N VAL A 488 16.42 5.91 -25.33
CA VAL A 488 16.66 7.37 -25.26
C VAL A 488 15.34 8.11 -25.42
N TYR A 489 15.17 9.18 -24.66
CA TYR A 489 14.05 10.10 -24.80
C TYR A 489 14.56 11.55 -24.73
N PRO A 490 14.01 12.50 -25.52
CA PRO A 490 12.85 12.39 -26.42
C PRO A 490 13.15 11.64 -27.72
N LYS A 491 12.08 11.13 -28.39
CA LYS A 491 12.17 10.46 -29.71
C LYS A 491 12.80 11.35 -30.80
N THR A 492 12.83 12.68 -30.59
CA THR A 492 13.46 13.67 -31.48
C THR A 492 14.97 13.76 -31.35
N SER A 493 15.59 13.06 -30.38
CA SER A 493 17.05 13.04 -30.23
C SER A 493 17.73 12.45 -31.48
N ARG A 494 18.87 13.02 -31.90
CA ARG A 494 19.69 12.49 -33.00
C ARG A 494 20.17 11.05 -32.77
N TYR A 495 20.25 10.65 -31.51
CA TYR A 495 20.66 9.31 -31.09
C TYR A 495 19.50 8.32 -30.91
N PHE A 496 18.25 8.75 -31.13
CA PHE A 496 17.09 7.90 -30.93
C PHE A 496 17.11 6.70 -31.88
N THR A 497 16.88 5.52 -31.31
CA THR A 497 16.53 4.29 -32.03
C THR A 497 15.59 3.51 -31.13
N SER A 498 14.54 2.93 -31.72
CA SER A 498 13.54 2.21 -30.94
C SER A 498 14.17 0.98 -30.28
N ILE A 499 13.83 0.75 -29.01
CA ILE A 499 14.30 -0.44 -28.30
C ILE A 499 13.71 -1.74 -28.88
N PHE A 500 12.64 -1.68 -29.66
CA PHE A 500 12.08 -2.86 -30.34
C PHE A 500 12.99 -3.36 -31.47
N ASN A 501 13.88 -2.52 -32.00
CA ASN A 501 14.83 -2.92 -33.05
C ASN A 501 15.82 -4.00 -32.59
N ILE A 502 16.05 -4.12 -31.28
CA ILE A 502 16.94 -5.13 -30.69
C ILE A 502 16.21 -6.38 -30.19
N GLU A 503 14.86 -6.39 -30.18
CA GLU A 503 14.09 -7.53 -29.71
C GLU A 503 14.30 -8.81 -30.56
N PRO A 504 14.33 -8.74 -31.91
CA PRO A 504 14.62 -9.92 -32.74
C PRO A 504 15.99 -10.53 -32.43
N LEU A 505 16.98 -9.68 -32.18
CA LEU A 505 18.33 -10.09 -31.77
C LEU A 505 18.31 -10.84 -30.44
N ILE A 506 17.65 -10.29 -29.43
CA ILE A 506 17.54 -10.91 -28.10
C ILE A 506 16.88 -12.30 -28.21
N LYS A 507 15.84 -12.43 -29.05
CA LYS A 507 15.18 -13.72 -29.31
C LYS A 507 16.10 -14.70 -30.04
N GLN A 508 16.87 -14.23 -31.03
CA GLN A 508 17.86 -15.06 -31.74
C GLN A 508 18.94 -15.60 -30.79
N LEU A 509 19.32 -14.85 -29.76
CA LEU A 509 20.24 -15.27 -28.71
C LEU A 509 19.60 -16.20 -27.65
N GLY A 510 18.38 -16.69 -27.89
CA GLY A 510 17.71 -17.68 -27.05
C GLY A 510 16.96 -17.13 -25.85
N TYR A 511 16.82 -15.81 -25.73
CA TYR A 511 16.04 -15.20 -24.63
C TYR A 511 14.55 -15.15 -24.98
N LYS A 512 13.71 -15.64 -24.06
CA LYS A 512 12.26 -15.63 -24.18
C LYS A 512 11.66 -14.53 -23.31
N LYS A 513 10.59 -13.89 -23.79
CA LYS A 513 9.87 -12.88 -23.02
C LYS A 513 9.12 -13.56 -21.87
N ILE A 514 9.44 -13.21 -20.62
CA ILE A 514 8.84 -13.81 -19.41
C ILE A 514 7.80 -12.90 -18.78
N LYS A 515 8.01 -11.58 -18.84
CA LYS A 515 7.09 -10.60 -18.24
C LYS A 515 7.00 -9.35 -19.07
N ASN A 516 5.78 -8.87 -19.28
CA ASN A 516 5.48 -7.54 -19.80
C ASN A 516 4.95 -6.68 -18.65
N SER A 517 5.46 -5.46 -18.51
CA SER A 517 4.96 -4.47 -17.55
C SER A 517 4.98 -3.10 -18.22
N PHE A 518 4.23 -2.14 -17.66
CA PHE A 518 3.89 -0.87 -18.30
C PHE A 518 5.00 -0.28 -19.18
N ARG A 519 6.21 -0.10 -18.63
CA ARG A 519 7.38 0.44 -19.36
C ARG A 519 8.57 -0.49 -19.49
N LYS A 520 8.44 -1.77 -19.11
CA LYS A 520 9.57 -2.68 -18.96
C LYS A 520 9.22 -4.11 -19.38
N ASN A 521 9.95 -4.63 -20.35
CA ASN A 521 9.88 -6.03 -20.79
C ASN A 521 11.05 -6.82 -20.20
N LEU A 522 10.77 -7.98 -19.60
CA LEU A 522 11.78 -8.92 -19.12
C LEU A 522 11.90 -10.09 -20.09
N TYR A 523 13.13 -10.35 -20.51
CA TYR A 523 13.54 -11.50 -21.30
C TYR A 523 14.51 -12.36 -20.48
N SER A 524 14.40 -13.69 -20.56
CA SER A 524 15.28 -14.62 -19.87
C SER A 524 15.58 -15.85 -20.72
N ASN A 525 16.77 -16.39 -20.57
CA ASN A 525 17.16 -17.71 -21.11
C ASN A 525 17.29 -18.78 -19.99
N GLY A 526 16.80 -18.48 -18.78
CA GLY A 526 16.92 -19.33 -17.59
C GLY A 526 18.16 -19.02 -16.73
N ASN A 527 19.25 -18.55 -17.32
CA ASN A 527 20.51 -18.26 -16.62
C ASN A 527 20.79 -16.76 -16.46
N HIS A 528 20.29 -15.94 -17.38
CA HIS A 528 20.54 -14.50 -17.42
C HIS A 528 19.27 -13.74 -17.84
N ASN A 529 19.15 -12.50 -17.36
CA ASN A 529 17.98 -11.65 -17.57
C ASN A 529 18.35 -10.38 -18.32
N ILE A 530 17.51 -10.03 -19.30
CA ILE A 530 17.60 -8.78 -20.07
C ILE A 530 16.31 -8.00 -19.88
N PHE A 531 16.45 -6.73 -19.53
CA PHE A 531 15.34 -5.80 -19.41
C PHE A 531 15.39 -4.76 -20.51
N LEU A 532 14.33 -4.68 -21.32
CA LEU A 532 14.11 -3.57 -22.25
C LEU A 532 13.18 -2.57 -21.57
N GLN A 533 13.66 -1.35 -21.33
CA GLN A 533 12.92 -0.32 -20.63
C GLN A 533 12.73 0.93 -21.48
N MET A 534 11.49 1.38 -21.56
CA MET A 534 11.11 2.65 -22.20
C MET A 534 10.93 3.74 -21.14
N CYS A 535 11.05 5.00 -21.57
CA CYS A 535 10.63 6.13 -20.76
C CYS A 535 9.10 6.14 -20.61
N THR A 536 8.58 6.51 -19.42
CA THR A 536 7.13 6.66 -19.18
C THR A 536 6.49 7.55 -20.26
N CYS A 537 7.14 8.68 -20.59
CA CYS A 537 6.70 9.62 -21.61
C CYS A 537 6.57 9.01 -23.01
N SER A 538 7.41 8.02 -23.35
CA SER A 538 7.39 7.34 -24.66
C SER A 538 6.11 6.53 -24.87
N ILE A 539 5.49 6.08 -23.77
CA ILE A 539 4.31 5.21 -23.77
C ILE A 539 3.04 6.03 -23.58
N ILE A 540 3.02 6.94 -22.60
CA ILE A 540 1.82 7.73 -22.32
C ILE A 540 1.48 8.73 -23.43
N SER A 541 2.44 9.14 -24.27
CA SER A 541 2.17 10.12 -25.33
C SER A 541 1.04 9.69 -26.28
N GLU A 542 0.83 8.38 -26.41
CA GLU A 542 -0.12 7.75 -27.32
C GLU A 542 -1.41 7.28 -26.60
N GLN A 543 -1.56 7.55 -25.30
CA GLN A 543 -2.68 7.10 -24.47
C GLN A 543 -3.64 8.24 -24.10
N SER A 544 -4.91 7.96 -23.84
CA SER A 544 -5.91 8.96 -23.44
C SER A 544 -5.81 9.34 -21.96
N ASN A 545 -5.48 8.39 -21.08
CA ASN A 545 -5.37 8.55 -19.62
C ASN A 545 -3.95 8.92 -19.14
N LYS A 546 -3.29 9.86 -19.82
CA LYS A 546 -1.86 10.20 -19.61
C LYS A 546 -1.52 10.55 -18.16
N THR A 547 -2.36 11.34 -17.50
CA THR A 547 -2.14 11.81 -16.12
C THR A 547 -2.14 10.64 -15.15
N GLU A 548 -3.12 9.74 -15.24
CA GLU A 548 -3.24 8.60 -14.33
C GLU A 548 -2.08 7.63 -14.52
N LEU A 549 -1.72 7.31 -15.78
CA LEU A 549 -0.56 6.47 -16.07
C LEU A 549 0.75 7.09 -15.55
N CYS A 550 0.89 8.41 -15.58
CA CYS A 550 2.02 9.12 -15.00
C CYS A 550 2.06 8.94 -13.47
N LYS A 551 0.92 9.16 -12.80
CA LYS A 551 0.74 8.99 -11.34
C LYS A 551 1.07 7.58 -10.91
N GLU A 552 0.61 6.57 -11.63
CA GLU A 552 0.85 5.16 -11.31
C GLU A 552 2.32 4.77 -11.47
N ASN A 553 2.98 5.21 -12.55
CA ASN A 553 4.23 4.58 -13.01
C ASN A 553 5.51 5.38 -12.75
N ASN A 554 5.42 6.64 -12.31
CA ASN A 554 6.60 7.45 -12.00
C ASN A 554 7.06 7.29 -10.54
N ASP A 555 8.38 7.29 -10.39
CA ASP A 555 9.09 7.30 -9.11
C ASP A 555 9.09 8.71 -8.49
N LEU A 556 9.38 8.81 -7.18
CA LEU A 556 9.51 10.10 -6.50
C LEU A 556 10.94 10.62 -6.66
N PHE A 557 11.14 11.66 -7.47
CA PHE A 557 12.46 12.27 -7.68
C PHE A 557 12.71 13.37 -6.65
N ILE A 558 13.44 13.05 -5.58
CA ILE A 558 13.70 13.97 -4.48
C ILE A 558 15.13 14.48 -4.58
N SER A 559 15.31 15.79 -4.67
CA SER A 559 16.64 16.42 -4.65
C SER A 559 17.11 16.64 -3.21
N GLN A 560 18.43 16.80 -3.05
CA GLN A 560 19.03 16.95 -1.72
C GLN A 560 18.58 18.24 -0.98
N ASP A 561 18.02 19.23 -1.67
CA ASP A 561 17.38 20.42 -1.08
C ASP A 561 15.94 20.17 -0.62
N GLY A 562 15.48 18.90 -0.57
CA GLY A 562 14.16 18.54 -0.04
C GLY A 562 13.02 18.73 -1.03
N ARG A 563 13.28 18.95 -2.32
CA ARG A 563 12.23 19.15 -3.32
C ARG A 563 11.91 17.89 -4.10
N VAL A 564 10.62 17.65 -4.34
CA VAL A 564 10.16 16.58 -5.23
C VAL A 564 9.86 17.15 -6.61
N ASN A 565 10.57 16.68 -7.63
CA ASN A 565 10.29 17.03 -9.03
C ASN A 565 9.09 16.23 -9.54
N LEU A 566 8.02 16.90 -9.93
CA LEU A 566 6.79 16.26 -10.42
C LEU A 566 6.95 15.70 -11.85
N CYS A 567 7.81 16.32 -12.64
CA CYS A 567 8.13 15.90 -14.00
C CYS A 567 9.57 16.29 -14.34
N ARG A 568 10.29 15.41 -15.05
CA ARG A 568 11.67 15.68 -15.52
C ARG A 568 11.75 16.73 -16.62
N ALA A 569 10.62 17.04 -17.27
CA ALA A 569 10.56 17.95 -18.40
C ALA A 569 10.09 19.36 -18.00
N THR A 570 9.47 19.52 -16.83
CA THR A 570 9.04 20.81 -16.29
C THR A 570 9.92 21.20 -15.10
N ASN A 571 9.71 22.39 -14.55
CA ASN A 571 10.39 22.84 -13.33
C ASN A 571 9.46 22.74 -12.11
N ASP A 572 8.36 21.98 -12.21
CA ASP A 572 7.35 21.90 -11.16
C ASP A 572 7.88 21.05 -10.00
N THR A 573 7.94 21.66 -8.82
CA THR A 573 8.46 21.03 -7.63
C THR A 573 7.58 21.30 -6.42
N ILE A 574 7.48 20.33 -5.52
CA ILE A 574 6.91 20.50 -4.19
C ILE A 574 8.02 20.47 -3.16
N ASP A 575 8.05 21.46 -2.27
CA ASP A 575 9.08 21.63 -1.26
C ASP A 575 8.73 20.89 0.04
N LEU A 576 9.54 19.90 0.40
CA LEU A 576 9.43 19.14 1.65
C LEU A 576 10.38 19.64 2.74
N TYR A 577 11.31 20.54 2.42
CA TYR A 577 12.45 20.86 3.26
C TYR A 577 12.03 21.33 4.66
N ASP A 578 11.14 22.33 4.75
CA ASP A 578 10.74 22.89 6.03
C ASP A 578 10.08 21.85 6.93
N SER A 579 9.13 21.07 6.40
CA SER A 579 8.48 19.96 7.12
C SER A 579 9.46 18.86 7.57
N ILE A 580 10.57 18.68 6.83
CA ILE A 580 11.65 17.77 7.23
C ILE A 580 12.45 18.36 8.39
N LYS A 581 12.80 19.65 8.33
CA LYS A 581 13.56 20.34 9.38
C LYS A 581 12.78 20.49 10.68
N GLU A 582 11.49 20.77 10.59
CA GLU A 582 10.57 20.92 11.73
C GLU A 582 10.15 19.58 12.34
N ARG A 583 10.48 18.46 11.70
CA ARG A 583 10.06 17.12 12.10
C ARG A 583 8.53 17.00 12.20
N ASP A 584 7.82 17.58 11.22
CA ASP A 584 6.35 17.48 11.12
C ASP A 584 5.94 16.32 10.21
N ASP A 585 5.58 15.19 10.83
CA ASP A 585 5.11 13.98 10.14
C ASP A 585 3.85 14.24 9.30
N ASN A 586 2.93 15.07 9.79
CA ASN A 586 1.62 15.27 9.16
C ASN A 586 1.72 16.20 7.96
N GLU A 587 2.48 17.30 8.08
CA GLU A 587 2.72 18.21 6.97
C GLU A 587 3.55 17.52 5.86
N LEU A 588 4.56 16.73 6.23
CA LEU A 588 5.33 15.96 5.26
C LEU A 588 4.45 14.95 4.51
N ALA A 589 3.58 14.22 5.21
CA ALA A 589 2.61 13.32 4.60
C ALA A 589 1.61 14.07 3.68
N SER A 590 1.08 15.20 4.13
CA SER A 590 0.20 16.06 3.34
C SER A 590 0.86 16.49 2.02
N LYS A 591 2.13 16.90 2.06
CA LYS A 591 2.90 17.26 0.87
C LYS A 591 3.15 16.09 -0.07
N ILE A 592 3.41 14.88 0.45
CA ILE A 592 3.54 13.68 -0.41
C ILE A 592 2.21 13.30 -1.06
N LYS A 593 1.09 13.45 -0.35
CA LYS A 593 -0.25 13.30 -0.95
C LYS A 593 -0.44 14.31 -2.09
N LYS A 594 -0.07 15.58 -1.87
CA LYS A 594 -0.10 16.61 -2.91
C LYS A 594 0.79 16.27 -4.11
N VAL A 595 1.99 15.71 -3.89
CA VAL A 595 2.85 15.18 -4.97
C VAL A 595 2.11 14.14 -5.80
N TYR A 596 1.42 13.20 -5.17
CA TYR A 596 0.63 12.20 -5.90
C TYR A 596 -0.52 12.83 -6.70
N GLU A 597 -1.24 13.78 -6.11
CA GLU A 597 -2.39 14.46 -6.73
C GLU A 597 -1.98 15.33 -7.93
N GLU A 598 -0.82 15.99 -7.85
CA GLU A 598 -0.31 16.91 -8.87
C GLU A 598 0.57 16.22 -9.93
N MET A 599 1.05 15.00 -9.68
CA MET A 599 1.91 14.30 -10.64
C MET A 599 1.20 14.08 -11.98
N GLY A 600 1.85 14.49 -13.07
CA GLY A 600 1.29 14.43 -14.42
C GLY A 600 0.35 15.59 -14.78
N ASN A 601 -0.01 16.47 -13.84
CA ASN A 601 -0.68 17.73 -14.16
C ASN A 601 0.28 18.61 -14.98
N GLY A 602 -0.24 19.30 -15.99
CA GLY A 602 0.60 20.13 -16.88
C GLY A 602 1.56 19.34 -17.76
N CYS A 603 1.31 18.05 -17.99
CA CYS A 603 2.18 17.22 -18.81
C CYS A 603 2.32 17.79 -20.22
N ILE A 604 3.54 18.17 -20.62
CA ILE A 604 3.81 18.71 -21.97
C ILE A 604 3.54 17.70 -23.10
N CYS A 605 3.45 16.40 -22.79
CA CYS A 605 3.03 15.37 -23.75
C CYS A 605 1.50 15.41 -24.01
N GLN A 606 0.74 16.25 -23.28
CA GLN A 606 -0.66 16.55 -23.56
C GLN A 606 -0.82 17.67 -24.60
N VAL A 607 0.15 18.59 -24.67
CA VAL A 607 0.05 19.81 -25.50
C VAL A 607 0.51 19.59 -26.95
N LYS A 608 1.36 18.59 -27.19
CA LYS A 608 1.78 18.20 -28.55
C LYS A 608 0.88 17.09 -29.10
N GLN A 609 -0.26 17.49 -29.67
CA GLN A 609 -0.86 16.81 -30.83
C GLN A 609 -0.61 17.68 -32.06
#